data_AF-A0A2D9VTB8-F1
#
_entry.id   AF-A0A2D9VTB8-F1
#
_cell.length_a   1.000
_cell.length_b   1.000
_cell.length_c   1.000
_cell.angle_alpha   90.00
_cell.angle_beta   90.00
_cell.angle_gamma   90.00
#
_symmetry.space_group_name_H-M   'P 1'
#
loop_
_entity.id
_entity.type
_entity.pdbx_description
1 polymer ?
#
loop_
_entity_poly.entity_id
_entity_poly.type
_entity_poly.pdbx_seq_one_letter_code
_entity_poly.pdbx_strand_id
1 'polypeptide(L)'
;MSAFNKILFTLIIITVASCSSGQDGDVFLRLRAVLEPTNFSINSPDFPLDFEYDAFYQIQPGYYEFEYVDHEGVQHPLLGELSVLEVTSNKGTDGGLFKSASDGEDIYIDLWLLSEGPVIETSNYFTIASTLND
;
A
#
# COMPACT_ATOMS: atom_id res chain seq x y z
N MET A 1 -2.31 31.85 44.30
CA MET A 1 -1.35 31.14 43.42
C MET A 1 -0.42 32.16 42.79
N SER A 2 0.89 32.02 43.03
CA SER A 2 1.94 32.89 42.44
C SER A 2 1.87 32.89 40.91
N ALA A 3 2.18 34.02 40.27
CA ALA A 3 2.27 34.14 38.81
C ALA A 3 3.21 33.08 38.20
N PHE A 4 4.24 32.67 38.96
CA PHE A 4 5.15 31.59 38.59
C PHE A 4 4.46 30.24 38.39
N ASN A 5 3.51 29.88 39.27
CA ASN A 5 2.78 28.61 39.17
C ASN A 5 1.83 28.61 37.97
N LYS A 6 1.31 29.78 37.56
CA LYS A 6 0.49 29.90 36.35
C LYS A 6 1.32 29.73 35.09
N ILE A 7 2.48 30.39 35.01
CA ILE A 7 3.40 30.28 33.87
C ILE A 7 3.89 28.85 33.69
N LEU A 8 4.27 28.18 34.79
CA LEU A 8 4.73 26.78 34.75
C LEU A 8 3.64 25.82 34.27
N PHE A 9 2.39 26.00 34.71
CA PHE A 9 1.25 25.19 34.25
C PHE A 9 0.94 25.43 32.77
N THR A 10 0.97 26.68 32.32
CA THR A 10 0.73 27.03 30.91
C THR A 10 1.83 26.47 30.00
N LEU A 11 3.09 26.48 30.43
CA LEU A 11 4.21 25.91 29.68
C LEU A 11 4.06 24.39 29.52
N ILE A 12 3.66 23.68 30.58
CA ILE A 12 3.41 22.23 30.54
C ILE A 12 2.26 21.93 29.56
N ILE A 13 1.13 22.65 29.64
CA ILE A 13 -0.03 22.43 28.75
C ILE A 13 0.31 22.63 27.26
N ILE A 14 1.13 23.64 26.93
CA ILE A 14 1.58 23.89 25.55
C ILE A 14 2.49 22.75 25.05
N THR A 15 3.31 22.16 25.93
CA THR A 15 4.17 21.02 25.55
C THR A 15 3.42 19.69 25.39
N VAL A 16 2.29 19.46 26.08
CA VAL A 16 1.50 18.21 25.92
C VAL A 16 0.65 18.24 24.64
N ALA A 17 0.40 19.40 24.05
CA ALA A 17 -0.43 19.54 22.84
C ALA A 17 0.28 19.15 21.53
N SER A 18 1.57 18.83 21.56
CA SER A 18 2.37 18.51 20.37
C SER A 18 2.54 17.00 20.13
N CYS A 19 1.50 16.19 20.41
CA CYS A 19 1.44 14.83 19.87
C CYS A 19 1.15 14.92 18.37
N SER A 20 2.19 14.81 17.54
CA SER A 20 2.04 14.51 16.12
C SER A 20 2.02 12.99 15.93
N SER A 21 1.04 12.46 15.21
CA SER A 21 1.08 11.08 14.68
C SER A 21 1.67 11.09 13.28
N GLY A 22 2.52 10.11 12.95
CA GLY A 22 2.97 9.89 11.59
C GLY A 22 1.83 9.36 10.71
N GLN A 23 1.93 9.54 9.40
CA GLN A 23 0.99 8.96 8.44
C GLN A 23 1.41 7.53 8.08
N ASP A 24 0.45 6.70 7.70
CA ASP A 24 0.74 5.38 7.15
C ASP A 24 1.28 5.54 5.72
N GLY A 25 2.18 4.64 5.33
CA GLY A 25 2.69 4.60 3.95
C GLY A 25 1.60 4.16 2.97
N ASP A 26 1.66 4.69 1.75
CA ASP A 26 0.75 4.32 0.68
C ASP A 26 1.14 2.95 0.09
N VAL A 27 0.17 2.27 -0.53
CA VAL A 27 0.42 0.98 -1.18
C VAL A 27 0.07 1.04 -2.65
N PHE A 28 0.98 0.57 -3.49
CA PHE A 28 0.87 0.60 -4.94
C PHE A 28 0.94 -0.81 -5.51
N LEU A 29 -0.05 -1.18 -6.33
CA LEU A 29 -0.10 -2.44 -7.04
C LEU A 29 0.22 -2.24 -8.52
N ARG A 30 1.08 -3.10 -9.06
CA ARG A 30 1.34 -3.22 -10.49
C ARG A 30 1.06 -4.64 -10.96
N LEU A 31 0.31 -4.76 -12.04
CA LEU A 31 0.06 -6.03 -12.71
C LEU A 31 1.12 -6.25 -13.78
N ARG A 32 1.70 -7.45 -13.80
CA ARG A 32 2.75 -7.83 -14.74
C ARG A 32 2.39 -9.13 -15.42
N ALA A 33 2.65 -9.21 -16.71
CA ALA A 33 2.49 -10.42 -17.49
C ALA A 33 3.55 -10.45 -18.59
N VAL A 34 4.24 -11.58 -18.75
CA VAL A 34 5.20 -11.74 -19.88
C VAL A 34 4.44 -11.84 -21.20
N LEU A 35 3.30 -12.54 -21.16
CA LEU A 35 2.32 -12.62 -22.23
C LEU A 35 0.98 -12.24 -21.62
N GLU A 36 0.30 -11.27 -22.22
CA GLU A 36 -0.95 -10.74 -21.69
C GLU A 36 -2.00 -11.86 -21.54
N PRO A 37 -2.62 -12.01 -20.36
CA PRO A 37 -3.71 -12.95 -20.18
C PRO A 37 -4.91 -12.53 -21.02
N THR A 38 -5.72 -13.50 -21.42
CA THR A 38 -6.94 -13.24 -22.19
C THR A 38 -8.04 -12.61 -21.35
N ASN A 39 -7.99 -12.81 -20.03
CA ASN A 39 -8.87 -12.17 -19.07
C ASN A 39 -8.18 -12.01 -17.72
N PHE A 40 -8.47 -10.94 -16.99
CA PHE A 40 -8.03 -10.72 -15.61
C PHE A 40 -9.14 -10.03 -14.83
N SER A 41 -9.35 -10.45 -13.59
CA SER A 41 -10.30 -9.85 -12.67
C SER A 41 -9.70 -9.83 -11.26
N ILE A 42 -9.86 -8.69 -10.58
CA ILE A 42 -9.52 -8.53 -9.17
C ILE A 42 -10.68 -7.82 -8.47
N ASN A 43 -11.10 -8.36 -7.34
CA ASN A 43 -12.18 -7.81 -6.54
C ASN A 43 -11.68 -6.66 -5.65
N SER A 44 -11.20 -5.58 -6.27
CA SER A 44 -10.77 -4.36 -5.58
C SER A 44 -11.59 -3.15 -6.03
N PRO A 45 -12.21 -2.38 -5.12
CA PRO A 45 -12.96 -1.18 -5.48
C PRO A 45 -12.06 -0.02 -5.93
N ASP A 46 -10.78 -0.04 -5.55
CA ASP A 46 -9.83 1.05 -5.78
C ASP A 46 -8.97 0.80 -7.04
N PHE A 47 -8.98 -0.42 -7.56
CA PHE A 47 -8.22 -0.78 -8.76
C PHE A 47 -9.00 -0.43 -10.03
N PRO A 48 -8.39 0.29 -11.00
CA PRO A 48 -9.10 0.70 -12.20
C PRO A 48 -9.48 -0.49 -13.08
N LEU A 49 -10.67 -0.41 -13.70
CA LEU A 49 -11.16 -1.43 -14.63
C LEU A 49 -10.39 -1.41 -15.97
N ASP A 50 -9.88 -0.25 -16.36
CA ASP A 50 -9.12 0.04 -17.58
C ASP A 50 -7.63 0.23 -17.28
N PHE A 51 -7.06 -0.65 -16.46
CA PHE A 51 -5.65 -0.61 -16.11
C PHE A 51 -4.72 -0.93 -17.29
N GLU A 52 -3.48 -0.45 -17.18
CA GLU A 52 -2.36 -0.79 -18.06
C GLU A 52 -1.39 -1.74 -17.33
N TYR A 53 -0.81 -2.70 -18.06
CA TYR A 53 0.25 -3.54 -17.52
C TYR A 53 1.51 -2.72 -17.25
N ASP A 54 2.29 -3.16 -16.27
CA ASP A 54 3.53 -2.52 -15.81
C ASP A 54 3.37 -1.07 -15.28
N ALA A 55 2.14 -0.63 -14.97
CA ALA A 55 1.83 0.63 -14.28
C ALA A 55 1.45 0.41 -12.80
N PHE A 56 1.85 1.34 -11.92
CA PHE A 56 1.50 1.32 -10.50
C PHE A 56 0.21 2.09 -10.22
N TYR A 57 -0.71 1.46 -9.50
CA TYR A 57 -1.98 2.04 -9.05
C TYR A 57 -2.05 1.99 -7.53
N GLN A 58 -2.48 3.08 -6.91
CA GLN A 58 -2.68 3.12 -5.46
C GLN A 58 -3.86 2.23 -5.09
N ILE A 59 -3.70 1.40 -4.06
CA ILE A 59 -4.73 0.50 -3.54
C ILE A 59 -4.75 0.56 -2.01
N GLN A 60 -5.92 0.41 -1.40
CA GLN A 60 -6.01 0.37 0.05
C GLN A 60 -5.52 -0.97 0.62
N PRO A 61 -5.11 -1.02 1.90
CA PRO A 61 -4.84 -2.29 2.57
C PRO A 61 -6.10 -3.17 2.64
N GLY A 62 -5.97 -4.46 2.36
CA GLY A 62 -7.09 -5.39 2.28
C GLY A 62 -6.74 -6.76 1.73
N TYR A 63 -7.77 -7.59 1.53
CA TYR A 63 -7.66 -8.89 0.89
C TYR A 63 -8.47 -8.87 -0.39
N TYR A 64 -7.79 -9.11 -1.52
CA TYR A 64 -8.39 -9.01 -2.84
C TYR A 64 -8.32 -10.34 -3.55
N GLU A 65 -9.47 -10.97 -3.76
CA GLU A 65 -9.57 -12.16 -4.61
C GLU A 65 -9.30 -11.79 -6.06
N PHE A 66 -8.54 -12.62 -6.76
CA PHE A 66 -8.25 -12.41 -8.18
C PHE A 66 -8.27 -13.72 -8.95
N GLU A 67 -8.55 -13.61 -10.24
CA GLU A 67 -8.55 -14.70 -11.19
C GLU A 67 -8.11 -14.20 -12.58
N TYR A 68 -7.53 -15.09 -13.38
CA TYR A 68 -7.16 -14.76 -14.75
C TYR A 68 -7.18 -16.00 -15.65
N VAL A 69 -7.35 -15.76 -16.94
CA VAL A 69 -7.15 -16.77 -17.97
C VAL A 69 -5.87 -16.44 -18.69
N ASP A 70 -4.89 -17.32 -18.62
CA ASP A 70 -3.58 -17.07 -19.23
C ASP A 70 -3.65 -17.03 -20.78
N HIS A 71 -2.50 -16.79 -21.40
CA HIS A 71 -2.40 -16.73 -22.85
C HIS A 71 -2.61 -18.09 -23.55
N GLU A 72 -2.54 -19.21 -22.81
CA GLU A 72 -2.81 -20.56 -23.32
C GLU A 72 -4.29 -20.96 -23.15
N GLY A 73 -5.11 -20.13 -22.48
CA GLY A 73 -6.51 -20.39 -22.23
C GLY A 73 -6.78 -21.20 -20.95
N VAL A 74 -5.80 -21.28 -20.05
CA VAL A 74 -5.92 -21.95 -18.75
C VAL A 74 -6.45 -20.95 -17.72
N GLN A 75 -7.50 -21.35 -16.99
CA GLN A 75 -8.06 -20.56 -15.89
C GLN A 75 -7.23 -20.76 -14.63
N HIS A 76 -6.73 -19.66 -14.08
CA HIS A 76 -6.08 -19.56 -12.79
C HIS A 76 -7.01 -18.88 -11.78
N PRO A 77 -6.87 -19.19 -10.48
CA PRO A 77 -5.87 -20.07 -9.89
C PRO A 77 -6.22 -21.57 -10.00
N LEU A 78 -5.19 -22.40 -10.20
CA LEU A 78 -5.28 -23.86 -10.08
C LEU A 78 -5.18 -24.30 -8.61
N LEU A 79 -5.46 -25.58 -8.34
CA LEU A 79 -5.35 -26.14 -7.00
C LEU A 79 -3.91 -25.99 -6.45
N GLY A 80 -3.77 -25.22 -5.38
CA GLY A 80 -2.48 -24.96 -4.72
C GLY A 80 -1.85 -23.62 -5.11
N GLU A 81 -2.45 -22.88 -6.04
CA GLU A 81 -2.02 -21.52 -6.39
C GLU A 81 -2.65 -20.46 -5.47
N LEU A 82 -2.06 -19.27 -5.47
CA LEU A 82 -2.58 -18.12 -4.75
C LEU A 82 -3.80 -17.56 -5.47
N SER A 83 -4.88 -17.34 -4.73
CA SER A 83 -6.13 -16.74 -5.24
C SER A 83 -6.47 -15.40 -4.60
N VAL A 84 -5.66 -14.96 -3.64
CA VAL A 84 -5.88 -13.76 -2.83
C VAL A 84 -4.59 -12.97 -2.75
N LEU A 85 -4.70 -11.67 -3.02
CA LEU A 85 -3.67 -10.67 -2.76
C LEU A 85 -3.93 -10.04 -1.39
N GLU A 86 -3.02 -10.26 -0.44
CA GLU A 86 -3.01 -9.57 0.86
C GLU A 86 -2.17 -8.30 0.75
N VAL A 87 -2.81 -7.15 0.96
CA VAL A 87 -2.21 -5.82 0.89
C VAL A 87 -2.14 -5.23 2.30
N THR A 88 -0.93 -4.88 2.73
CA THR A 88 -0.68 -4.24 4.03
C THR A 88 0.07 -2.94 3.84
N SER A 89 -0.14 -1.95 4.72
CA SER A 89 0.63 -0.70 4.76
C SER A 89 1.64 -0.70 5.90
N ASN A 90 2.76 0.00 5.73
CA ASN A 90 3.66 0.30 6.83
C ASN A 90 3.05 1.41 7.68
N LYS A 91 2.90 1.17 8.98
CA LYS A 91 2.32 2.15 9.89
C LYS A 91 3.30 3.27 10.24
N GLY A 92 2.79 4.51 10.23
CA GLY A 92 3.50 5.63 10.84
C GLY A 92 3.68 5.40 12.35
N THR A 93 4.65 6.09 12.95
CA THR A 93 4.86 6.05 14.40
C THR A 93 4.40 7.34 15.05
N ASP A 94 3.79 7.19 16.23
CA ASP A 94 3.43 8.34 17.05
C ASP A 94 4.68 9.02 17.62
N GLY A 95 4.67 10.35 17.55
CA GLY A 95 5.61 11.19 18.26
C GLY A 95 5.23 11.36 19.73
N GLY A 96 6.18 11.83 20.52
CA GLY A 96 5.97 12.22 21.91
C GLY A 96 6.81 13.44 22.27
N LEU A 97 6.77 13.86 23.54
CA LEU A 97 7.45 15.06 24.06
C LEU A 97 8.95 15.18 23.70
N PHE A 98 9.63 14.05 23.44
CA PHE A 98 11.06 14.00 23.11
C PHE A 98 11.38 13.20 21.84
N LYS A 99 10.37 12.76 21.09
CA LYS A 99 10.55 11.92 19.90
C LYS A 99 9.62 12.42 18.78
N SER A 100 10.17 12.73 17.62
CA SER A 100 9.36 13.04 16.45
C SER A 100 8.61 11.80 15.96
N ALA A 101 7.40 12.02 15.44
CA ALA A 101 6.73 11.02 14.63
C ALA A 101 7.55 10.68 13.37
N SER A 102 7.32 9.50 12.82
CA SER A 102 7.83 9.11 11.51
C SER A 102 6.69 8.58 10.66
N ASP A 103 6.65 8.93 9.38
CA ASP A 103 5.69 8.35 8.46
C ASP A 103 6.09 6.91 8.12
N GLY A 104 5.11 6.10 7.72
CA GLY A 104 5.33 4.77 7.17
C GLY A 104 5.92 4.86 5.77
N GLU A 105 6.72 3.86 5.39
CA GLU A 105 7.28 3.79 4.03
C GLU A 105 6.24 3.22 3.05
N ASP A 106 6.19 3.78 1.86
CA ASP A 106 5.33 3.27 0.78
C ASP A 106 5.72 1.84 0.39
N ILE A 107 4.72 1.03 0.06
CA ILE A 107 4.90 -0.36 -0.35
C ILE A 107 4.51 -0.50 -1.82
N TYR A 108 5.34 -1.23 -2.57
CA TYR A 108 5.07 -1.54 -3.96
C TYR A 108 4.95 -3.05 -4.15
N ILE A 109 3.85 -3.46 -4.76
CA ILE A 109 3.50 -4.85 -4.95
C ILE A 109 3.41 -5.15 -6.44
N ASP A 110 4.09 -6.20 -6.86
CA ASP A 110 4.02 -6.77 -8.19
C ASP A 110 3.20 -8.06 -8.15
N LEU A 111 2.10 -8.09 -8.88
CA LEU A 111 1.34 -9.32 -9.13
C LEU A 111 1.64 -9.78 -10.56
N TRP A 112 2.46 -10.82 -10.66
CA TRP A 112 2.80 -11.48 -11.92
C TRP A 112 1.76 -12.53 -12.27
N LEU A 113 1.22 -12.46 -13.48
CA LEU A 113 0.25 -13.39 -14.04
C LEU A 113 0.99 -14.31 -15.02
N LEU A 114 1.42 -15.49 -14.54
CA LEU A 114 2.19 -16.47 -15.33
C LEU A 114 1.35 -17.71 -15.63
N SER A 115 1.68 -18.44 -16.70
CA SER A 115 1.03 -19.73 -17.01
C SER A 115 1.32 -20.84 -16.00
N GLU A 116 2.39 -20.69 -15.20
CA GLU A 116 2.70 -21.61 -14.10
C GLU A 116 2.01 -21.22 -12.78
N GLY A 117 1.19 -20.18 -12.81
CA GLY A 117 0.49 -19.63 -11.64
C GLY A 117 0.98 -18.23 -11.25
N PRO A 118 0.22 -17.52 -10.41
CA PRO A 118 0.53 -16.16 -10.03
C PRO A 118 1.70 -16.08 -9.04
N VAL A 119 2.50 -15.02 -9.15
CA VAL A 119 3.59 -14.70 -8.22
C VAL A 119 3.37 -13.30 -7.66
N ILE A 120 3.44 -13.16 -6.33
CA ILE A 120 3.34 -11.88 -5.62
C ILE A 120 4.71 -11.52 -5.09
N GLU A 121 5.22 -10.35 -5.47
CA GLU A 121 6.48 -9.81 -4.97
C GLU A 121 6.24 -8.44 -4.33
N THR A 122 6.75 -8.25 -3.12
CA THR A 122 6.76 -6.95 -2.45
C THR A 122 8.16 -6.35 -2.53
N SER A 123 8.26 -5.14 -3.07
CA SER A 123 9.53 -4.46 -3.30
C SER A 123 9.55 -3.07 -2.67
N ASN A 124 10.73 -2.69 -2.18
CA ASN A 124 11.02 -1.30 -1.81
C ASN A 124 11.73 -0.64 -3.00
N TYR A 125 10.97 -0.04 -3.92
CA TYR A 125 11.56 0.68 -5.03
C TYR A 125 12.10 2.04 -4.54
N PHE A 126 13.39 2.29 -4.76
CA PHE A 126 14.00 3.61 -4.54
C PHE A 126 13.55 4.67 -5.58
N THR A 127 12.68 4.28 -6.53
CA THR A 127 12.29 5.10 -7.68
C THR A 127 10.78 5.36 -7.61
N ILE A 128 10.46 6.66 -7.67
CA ILE A 128 9.15 7.27 -7.42
C ILE A 128 8.09 6.71 -8.38
N ALA A 129 6.91 6.37 -7.87
CA ALA A 129 5.72 6.11 -8.68
C ALA A 129 5.50 7.29 -9.64
N SER A 130 5.39 7.03 -10.94
CA SER A 130 4.92 8.06 -11.87
C SER A 130 3.46 8.34 -11.55
N THR A 131 3.21 9.31 -10.66
CA THR A 131 1.92 9.95 -10.55
C THR A 131 1.67 10.65 -11.88
N LEU A 132 0.94 9.99 -12.77
CA LEU A 132 0.34 10.65 -13.92
C LEU A 132 -0.51 11.78 -13.35
N ASN A 133 0.00 13.01 -13.45
CA ASN A 133 -0.70 14.22 -13.06
C ASN A 133 -2.05 14.28 -13.79
N ASP A 134 -3.11 14.63 -13.05
CA ASP A 134 -4.34 15.22 -13.61
C ASP A 134 -4.05 16.50 -14.42
#